data_AF-A0A960M1N4-F1
#
_entry.id   AF-A0A960M1N4-F1
#
_cell.length_a   1.000
_cell.length_b   1.000
_cell.length_c   1.000
_cell.angle_alpha   90.00
_cell.angle_beta   90.00
_cell.angle_gamma   90.00
#
_symmetry.space_group_name_H-M   'P 1'
#
loop_
_entity.id
_entity.type
_entity.pdbx_description
1 polymer ?
#
loop_
_entity_poly.entity_id
_entity_poly.type
_entity_poly.pdbx_seq_one_letter_code
_entity_poly.pdbx_strand_id
1 'polypeptide(L)'
;MNYLEKRKWRKIVKHLCHEAHHAGAMREDVCGPESLARLNAAVADLRSAWASRDANALEKTADAVEASVRAIYPPRNKPRLRENVEVFVVAIAVAMAVRAYFIQPFKIPTGSMQPSLNGITMDPEGQHQWYDTFPVNIGTFLLFGEKYVEVRAKASGQMQVVGVKEDTGEFLVQIGHKIHPIHRHAKLYFDPYNLPVVEQGQLLATGRRRVGD
;
A
#
# COMPACT_ATOMS: atom_id res chain seq x y z
N MET A 1 -29.88 24.75 30.18
CA MET A 1 -28.98 23.62 29.86
C MET A 1 -29.34 22.41 30.71
N ASN A 2 -29.64 21.29 30.07
CA ASN A 2 -29.95 20.01 30.74
C ASN A 2 -28.66 19.34 31.29
N TYR A 3 -28.81 18.32 32.15
CA TYR A 3 -27.68 17.61 32.77
C TYR A 3 -26.71 17.00 31.74
N LEU A 4 -27.25 16.38 30.68
CA LEU A 4 -26.45 15.77 29.62
C LEU A 4 -25.65 16.82 28.83
N GLU A 5 -26.28 17.94 28.50
CA GLU A 5 -25.63 19.08 27.82
C GLU A 5 -24.53 19.67 28.69
N LYS A 6 -24.76 19.81 30.00
CA LYS A 6 -23.75 20.27 30.95
C LYS A 6 -22.54 19.34 31.00
N ARG A 7 -22.78 18.02 30.99
CA ARG A 7 -21.69 17.03 30.95
C ARG A 7 -20.92 17.11 29.63
N LYS A 8 -21.61 17.28 28.51
CA LYS A 8 -21.01 17.48 27.18
C LYS A 8 -20.13 18.73 27.16
N TRP A 9 -20.69 19.88 27.52
CA TRP A 9 -19.97 21.16 27.55
C TRP A 9 -18.80 21.17 28.50
N ARG A 10 -18.91 20.55 29.69
CA ARG A 10 -17.76 20.39 30.60
C ARG A 10 -16.59 19.67 29.92
N LYS A 11 -16.86 18.60 29.15
CA LYS A 11 -15.82 17.86 28.42
C LYS A 11 -15.21 18.73 27.32
N ILE A 12 -16.05 19.42 26.53
CA ILE A 12 -15.62 20.30 25.43
C ILE A 12 -14.75 21.43 25.96
N VAL A 13 -15.22 22.19 26.97
CA VAL A 13 -14.47 23.30 27.57
C VAL A 13 -13.13 22.82 28.12
N LYS A 14 -13.10 21.68 28.82
CA LYS A 14 -11.86 21.10 29.32
C LYS A 14 -10.89 20.73 28.19
N HIS A 15 -11.40 20.14 27.11
CA HIS A 15 -10.61 19.76 25.94
C HIS A 15 -10.03 21.00 25.25
N LEU A 16 -10.85 21.99 24.93
CA LEU A 16 -10.43 23.22 24.26
C LEU A 16 -9.43 24.03 25.10
N CYS A 17 -9.62 24.13 26.41
CA CYS A 17 -8.62 24.75 27.28
C CYS A 17 -7.29 24.00 27.29
N HIS A 18 -7.33 22.66 27.25
CA HIS A 18 -6.13 21.83 27.19
C HIS A 18 -5.41 21.99 25.84
N GLU A 19 -6.14 21.94 24.74
CA GLU A 19 -5.60 22.14 23.39
C GLU A 19 -5.02 23.53 23.21
N ALA A 20 -5.70 24.58 23.69
CA ALA A 20 -5.20 25.94 23.66
C ALA A 20 -3.89 26.07 24.46
N HIS A 21 -3.85 25.53 25.68
CA HIS A 21 -2.63 25.54 26.49
C HIS A 21 -1.49 24.79 25.82
N HIS A 22 -1.75 23.58 25.30
CA HIS A 22 -0.77 22.79 24.56
C HIS A 22 -0.29 23.54 23.31
N ALA A 23 -1.20 24.18 22.58
CA ALA A 23 -0.88 24.89 21.36
C ALA A 23 0.01 26.12 21.61
N GLY A 24 -0.29 26.87 22.69
CA GLY A 24 0.56 27.95 23.17
C GLY A 24 1.94 27.43 23.56
N ALA A 25 2.01 26.45 24.47
CA ALA A 25 3.28 25.93 24.98
C ALA A 25 4.21 25.36 23.89
N MET A 26 3.66 24.77 22.83
CA MET A 26 4.44 24.17 21.74
C MET A 26 4.91 25.15 20.66
N ARG A 27 4.33 26.35 20.58
CA ARG A 27 4.61 27.32 19.52
C ARG A 27 4.79 28.74 20.03
N GLU A 28 4.94 28.95 21.32
CA GLU A 28 5.14 30.27 21.93
C GLU A 28 6.37 30.98 21.36
N ASP A 29 7.40 30.22 20.98
CA ASP A 29 8.65 30.68 20.37
C ASP A 29 8.51 31.12 18.90
N VAL A 30 7.61 30.50 18.15
CA VAL A 30 7.38 30.78 16.71
C VAL A 30 6.20 31.72 16.47
N CYS A 31 5.24 31.75 17.40
CA CYS A 31 4.00 32.51 17.28
C CYS A 31 4.23 34.00 17.60
N GLY A 32 3.62 34.88 16.81
CA GLY A 32 3.62 36.32 17.13
C GLY A 32 2.87 36.61 18.44
N PRO A 33 3.28 37.63 19.22
CA PRO A 33 2.68 37.95 20.52
C PRO A 33 1.19 38.29 20.42
N GLU A 34 0.74 38.84 19.29
CA GLU A 34 -0.67 39.13 19.02
C GLU A 34 -1.54 37.85 18.98
N SER A 35 -1.05 36.79 18.36
CA SER A 35 -1.78 35.53 18.22
C SER A 35 -1.90 34.79 19.55
N LEU A 36 -0.87 34.86 20.41
CA LEU A 36 -0.94 34.34 21.78
C LEU A 36 -1.90 35.16 22.65
N ALA A 37 -1.88 36.49 22.53
CA ALA A 37 -2.82 37.35 23.23
C ALA A 37 -4.27 37.04 22.82
N ARG A 38 -4.53 36.84 21.52
CA ARG A 38 -5.85 36.44 21.00
C ARG A 38 -6.29 35.08 21.54
N LEU A 39 -5.40 34.08 21.57
CA LEU A 39 -5.69 32.77 22.14
C LEU A 39 -6.05 32.86 23.63
N ASN A 40 -5.25 33.59 24.42
CA ASN A 40 -5.48 33.75 25.85
C ASN A 40 -6.80 34.48 26.14
N ALA A 41 -7.14 35.51 25.34
CA ALA A 41 -8.42 36.19 25.42
C ALA A 41 -9.59 35.24 25.13
N ALA A 42 -9.51 34.47 24.03
CA ALA A 42 -10.55 33.51 23.67
C ALA A 42 -10.76 32.42 24.75
N VAL A 43 -9.68 31.94 25.39
CA VAL A 43 -9.77 30.99 26.50
C VAL A 43 -10.42 31.62 27.74
N ALA A 44 -10.12 32.89 28.03
CA ALA A 44 -10.76 33.62 29.12
C ALA A 44 -12.27 33.78 28.87
N ASP A 45 -12.67 34.13 27.65
CA ASP A 45 -14.07 34.26 27.25
C ASP A 45 -14.82 32.93 27.29
N LEU A 46 -14.19 31.83 26.87
CA LEU A 46 -14.79 30.49 27.00
C LEU A 46 -15.00 30.09 28.46
N ARG A 47 -14.05 30.42 29.34
CA ARG A 47 -14.18 30.16 30.79
C ARG A 47 -15.27 31.01 31.42
N SER A 48 -15.41 32.27 31.01
CA SER A 48 -16.47 33.17 31.51
C SER A 48 -17.86 32.72 31.03
N ALA A 49 -18.00 32.33 29.76
CA ALA A 49 -19.23 31.75 29.21
C ALA A 49 -19.62 30.43 29.90
N TRP A 50 -18.64 29.59 30.25
CA TRP A 50 -18.88 28.39 31.04
C TRP A 50 -19.34 28.70 32.47
N ALA A 51 -18.75 29.72 33.10
CA ALA A 51 -19.13 30.15 34.44
C ALA A 51 -20.55 30.74 34.47
N SER A 52 -20.92 31.57 33.49
CA SER A 52 -22.26 32.16 33.35
C SER A 52 -23.32 31.17 32.86
N ARG A 53 -22.91 30.00 32.37
CA ARG A 53 -23.77 28.95 31.78
C ARG A 53 -24.61 29.44 30.60
N ASP A 54 -24.08 30.41 29.86
CA ASP A 54 -24.71 30.92 28.65
C ASP A 54 -24.42 29.98 27.47
N ALA A 55 -25.44 29.21 27.07
CA ALA A 55 -25.33 28.21 26.01
C ALA A 55 -25.03 28.83 24.64
N ASN A 56 -25.55 30.03 24.37
CA ASN A 56 -25.34 30.71 23.08
C ASN A 56 -23.93 31.30 23.01
N ALA A 57 -23.41 31.81 24.13
CA ALA A 57 -22.03 32.28 24.21
C ALA A 57 -21.01 31.14 24.19
N LEU A 58 -21.35 29.97 24.74
CA LEU A 58 -20.45 28.79 24.77
C LEU A 58 -20.06 28.31 23.38
N GLU A 59 -20.99 28.27 22.43
CA GLU A 59 -20.70 27.85 21.06
C GLU A 59 -19.81 28.87 20.34
N LYS A 60 -20.17 30.16 20.40
CA LYS A 60 -19.35 31.23 19.80
C LYS A 60 -17.94 31.30 20.37
N THR A 61 -17.80 31.18 21.69
CA THR A 61 -16.49 31.24 22.35
C THR A 61 -15.66 29.97 22.09
N ALA A 62 -16.31 28.80 21.94
CA ALA A 62 -15.64 27.58 21.53
C ALA A 62 -15.06 27.69 20.11
N ASP A 63 -15.85 28.19 19.16
CA ASP A 63 -15.39 28.43 17.78
C ASP A 63 -14.23 29.44 17.73
N ALA A 64 -14.28 30.48 18.56
CA ALA A 64 -13.21 31.47 18.66
C ALA A 64 -11.89 30.87 19.20
N VAL A 65 -11.98 29.96 20.18
CA VAL A 65 -10.80 29.22 20.66
C VAL A 65 -10.26 28.31 19.57
N GLU A 66 -11.12 27.55 18.88
CA GLU A 66 -10.69 26.67 17.80
C GLU A 66 -10.02 27.44 16.66
N ALA A 67 -10.59 28.57 16.25
CA ALA A 67 -10.00 29.45 15.24
C ALA A 67 -8.62 29.98 15.67
N SER A 68 -8.47 30.37 16.94
CA SER A 68 -7.20 30.83 17.49
C SER A 68 -6.16 29.71 17.54
N VAL A 69 -6.56 28.49 17.91
CA VAL A 69 -5.69 27.30 17.88
C VAL A 69 -5.26 26.99 16.44
N ARG A 70 -6.19 27.03 15.46
CA ARG A 70 -5.87 26.82 14.03
C ARG A 70 -4.96 27.89 13.45
N ALA A 71 -5.03 29.13 13.93
CA ALA A 71 -4.11 30.18 13.52
C ALA A 71 -2.67 29.90 13.99
N ILE A 72 -2.53 29.33 15.19
CA ILE A 72 -1.23 28.91 15.76
C ILE A 72 -0.74 27.62 15.11
N TYR A 73 -1.65 26.68 14.82
CA TYR A 73 -1.43 25.42 14.13
C TYR A 73 -2.15 25.38 12.78
N PRO A 74 -1.62 26.08 11.75
CA PRO A 74 -2.17 25.99 10.43
C PRO A 74 -2.10 24.52 9.95
N PRO A 75 -3.18 23.99 9.34
CA PRO A 75 -3.17 22.64 8.81
C PRO A 75 -2.05 22.53 7.78
N ARG A 76 -1.28 21.45 7.87
CA ARG A 76 -0.24 21.16 6.88
C ARG A 76 -0.86 20.96 5.50
N ASN A 77 -0.07 21.18 4.45
CA ASN A 77 -0.54 21.04 3.07
C ASN A 77 -1.20 19.67 2.83
N LYS A 78 -2.36 19.68 2.17
CA LYS A 78 -3.20 18.51 1.83
C LYS A 78 -3.48 17.56 3.03
N PRO A 79 -4.14 18.04 4.11
CA PRO A 79 -4.32 17.25 5.33
C PRO A 79 -5.09 15.94 5.07
N ARG A 80 -6.19 16.02 4.31
CA ARG A 80 -7.00 14.85 3.91
C ARG A 80 -6.20 13.81 3.13
N LEU A 81 -5.29 14.23 2.24
CA LEU A 81 -4.47 13.30 1.48
C LEU A 81 -3.52 12.54 2.40
N ARG A 82 -2.92 13.23 3.37
CA ARG A 82 -1.98 12.60 4.31
C ARG A 82 -2.67 11.57 5.20
N GLU A 83 -3.83 11.93 5.75
CA GLU A 83 -4.65 11.02 6.56
C GLU A 83 -5.05 9.78 5.75
N ASN A 84 -5.53 9.97 4.51
CA ASN A 84 -5.92 8.86 3.65
C ASN A 84 -4.73 7.97 3.27
N VAL A 85 -3.56 8.56 2.98
CA VAL A 85 -2.35 7.80 2.67
C VAL A 85 -1.90 6.99 3.88
N GLU A 86 -1.96 7.55 5.09
CA GLU A 86 -1.64 6.83 6.32
C GLU A 86 -2.55 5.62 6.52
N VAL A 87 -3.87 5.81 6.43
CA VAL A 87 -4.85 4.72 6.54
C VAL A 87 -4.63 3.67 5.46
N PHE A 88 -4.34 4.07 4.23
CA PHE A 88 -4.08 3.16 3.12
C PHE A 88 -2.80 2.32 3.34
N VAL A 89 -1.72 2.95 3.81
CA VAL A 89 -0.46 2.24 4.14
C VAL A 89 -0.69 1.23 5.27
N VAL A 90 -1.42 1.63 6.32
CA VAL A 90 -1.76 0.73 7.43
C VAL A 90 -2.60 -0.46 6.93
N ALA A 91 -3.61 -0.21 6.10
CA ALA A 91 -4.45 -1.27 5.53
C ALA A 91 -3.64 -2.26 4.69
N ILE A 92 -2.73 -1.78 3.83
CA ILE A 92 -1.85 -2.65 3.04
C ILE A 92 -0.91 -3.46 3.94
N ALA A 93 -0.33 -2.85 4.96
CA ALA A 93 0.58 -3.53 5.88
C ALA A 93 -0.14 -4.69 6.60
N VAL A 94 -1.36 -4.45 7.09
CA VAL A 94 -2.19 -5.50 7.71
C VAL A 94 -2.54 -6.59 6.71
N ALA A 95 -2.99 -6.23 5.51
CA ALA A 95 -3.31 -7.21 4.46
C ALA A 95 -2.10 -8.09 4.09
N MET A 96 -0.92 -7.48 3.96
CA MET A 96 0.33 -8.20 3.67
C MET A 96 0.77 -9.10 4.82
N ALA A 97 0.60 -8.67 6.08
CA ALA A 97 0.88 -9.50 7.25
C ALA A 97 -0.05 -10.73 7.28
N VAL A 98 -1.36 -10.53 7.10
CA VAL A 98 -2.32 -11.63 7.04
C VAL A 98 -1.94 -12.61 5.93
N ARG A 99 -1.60 -12.09 4.75
CA ARG A 99 -1.15 -12.94 3.64
C ARG A 99 0.11 -13.73 3.99
N ALA A 100 1.13 -13.08 4.53
CA ALA A 100 2.43 -13.69 4.80
C ALA A 100 2.34 -14.80 5.87
N TYR A 101 1.51 -14.61 6.90
CA TYR A 101 1.42 -15.56 8.02
C TYR A 101 0.33 -16.61 7.87
N PHE A 102 -0.76 -16.33 7.14
CA PHE A 102 -1.92 -17.23 7.07
C PHE A 102 -2.22 -17.77 5.67
N ILE A 103 -1.85 -17.06 4.60
CA ILE A 103 -2.22 -17.46 3.23
C ILE A 103 -1.05 -18.14 2.49
N GLN A 104 0.19 -17.70 2.68
CA GLN A 104 1.36 -18.30 2.01
C GLN A 104 2.52 -18.56 2.99
N PRO A 105 2.45 -19.60 3.83
CA PRO A 105 3.49 -19.85 4.83
C PRO A 105 4.84 -20.27 4.26
N PHE A 106 4.95 -20.70 2.98
CA PHE A 106 6.23 -21.12 2.38
C PHE A 106 6.38 -20.73 0.91
N LYS A 107 7.36 -19.86 0.60
CA LYS A 107 7.86 -19.59 -0.77
C LYS A 107 9.21 -20.25 -1.05
N ILE A 108 9.63 -21.18 -0.19
CA ILE A 108 10.91 -21.87 -0.34
C ILE A 108 10.83 -22.74 -1.61
N PRO A 109 11.81 -22.68 -2.53
CA PRO A 109 11.84 -23.55 -3.71
C PRO A 109 12.20 -24.98 -3.28
N THR A 110 11.24 -25.74 -2.74
CA THR A 110 11.44 -27.12 -2.28
C THR A 110 11.09 -28.11 -3.38
N GLY A 111 11.84 -28.10 -4.48
CA GLY A 111 11.62 -29.04 -5.59
C GLY A 111 11.68 -30.52 -5.16
N SER A 112 12.46 -30.85 -4.13
CA SER A 112 12.59 -32.21 -3.60
C SER A 112 11.47 -32.67 -2.68
N MET A 113 10.64 -31.75 -2.15
CA MET A 113 9.54 -32.07 -1.23
C MET A 113 8.20 -32.19 -1.94
N GLN A 114 8.16 -32.12 -3.28
CA GLN A 114 6.95 -32.38 -4.05
C GLN A 114 6.53 -33.85 -3.89
N PRO A 115 5.23 -34.16 -3.75
CA PRO A 115 4.05 -33.28 -3.86
C PRO A 115 3.62 -32.60 -2.55
N SER A 116 4.32 -32.82 -1.43
CA SER A 116 3.93 -32.38 -0.08
C SER A 116 4.15 -30.89 0.19
N LEU A 117 5.13 -30.25 -0.48
CA LEU A 117 5.37 -28.80 -0.41
C LEU A 117 5.76 -28.29 -1.80
N ASN A 118 4.87 -27.53 -2.46
CA ASN A 118 5.16 -26.98 -3.79
C ASN A 118 5.76 -25.58 -3.66
N GLY A 119 6.95 -25.39 -4.22
CA GLY A 119 7.62 -24.09 -4.29
C GLY A 119 7.07 -23.22 -5.42
N ILE A 120 7.90 -22.95 -6.44
CA ILE A 120 7.46 -22.26 -7.66
C ILE A 120 7.00 -23.31 -8.66
N THR A 121 5.74 -23.26 -9.06
CA THR A 121 5.16 -24.17 -10.05
C THR A 121 4.70 -23.39 -11.28
N MET A 122 4.61 -24.09 -12.41
CA MET A 122 4.16 -23.53 -13.67
C MET A 122 3.10 -24.46 -14.24
N ASP A 123 1.90 -23.94 -14.38
CA ASP A 123 0.80 -24.62 -15.05
C ASP A 123 0.87 -24.31 -16.56
N PRO A 124 1.17 -25.31 -17.42
CA PRO A 124 1.29 -25.12 -18.86
C PRO A 124 -0.05 -24.86 -19.56
N GLU A 125 -1.18 -25.23 -18.93
CA GLU A 125 -2.52 -25.08 -19.53
C GLU A 125 -3.17 -23.73 -19.20
N GLY A 126 -2.60 -22.97 -18.28
CA GLY A 126 -3.09 -21.65 -17.91
C GLY A 126 -3.21 -20.73 -19.14
N GLN A 127 -4.43 -20.33 -19.48
CA GLN A 127 -4.72 -19.39 -20.56
C GLN A 127 -4.65 -17.94 -20.06
N HIS A 128 -4.36 -17.00 -20.97
CA HIS A 128 -4.43 -15.58 -20.68
C HIS A 128 -5.87 -15.17 -20.34
N GLN A 129 -6.08 -14.64 -19.14
CA GLN A 129 -7.38 -14.14 -18.69
C GLN A 129 -7.39 -12.60 -18.67
N TRP A 130 -8.60 -12.01 -18.64
CA TRP A 130 -8.75 -10.54 -18.62
C TRP A 130 -8.03 -9.88 -17.42
N TYR A 131 -7.92 -10.59 -16.30
CA TYR A 131 -7.24 -10.13 -15.08
C TYR A 131 -5.71 -10.35 -15.07
N ASP A 132 -5.13 -10.91 -16.15
CA ASP A 132 -3.68 -11.12 -16.28
C ASP A 132 -2.95 -9.89 -16.87
N THR A 133 -3.69 -8.86 -17.28
CA THR A 133 -3.14 -7.60 -17.81
C THR A 133 -2.92 -6.56 -16.71
N PHE A 134 -1.88 -5.73 -16.85
CA PHE A 134 -1.63 -4.63 -15.92
C PHE A 134 -2.75 -3.58 -16.01
N PRO A 135 -3.24 -3.02 -14.88
CA PRO A 135 -2.76 -3.20 -13.50
C PRO A 135 -3.47 -4.31 -12.70
N VAL A 136 -4.48 -4.96 -13.27
CA VAL A 136 -5.32 -5.95 -12.56
C VAL A 136 -4.51 -7.15 -12.10
N ASN A 137 -3.49 -7.55 -12.86
CA ASN A 137 -2.60 -8.65 -12.52
C ASN A 137 -1.85 -8.49 -11.20
N ILE A 138 -1.66 -7.25 -10.71
CA ILE A 138 -1.08 -7.00 -9.39
C ILE A 138 -2.02 -7.56 -8.32
N GLY A 139 -3.34 -7.38 -8.46
CA GLY A 139 -4.33 -7.91 -7.53
C GLY A 139 -4.31 -9.44 -7.50
N THR A 140 -4.32 -10.09 -8.67
CA THR A 140 -4.25 -11.55 -8.79
C THR A 140 -2.96 -12.10 -8.18
N PHE A 141 -1.82 -11.47 -8.46
CA PHE A 141 -0.55 -11.83 -7.84
C PHE A 141 -0.54 -11.56 -6.33
N LEU A 142 -1.21 -10.50 -5.88
CA LEU A 142 -1.32 -10.15 -4.46
C LEU A 142 -2.21 -11.12 -3.68
N LEU A 143 -3.25 -11.66 -4.30
CA LEU A 143 -4.20 -12.57 -3.64
C LEU A 143 -3.79 -14.03 -3.75
N PHE A 144 -3.45 -14.48 -4.97
CA PHE A 144 -3.23 -15.90 -5.28
C PHE A 144 -1.76 -16.25 -5.47
N GLY A 145 -0.86 -15.27 -5.58
CA GLY A 145 0.54 -15.53 -5.91
C GLY A 145 0.75 -16.08 -7.32
N GLU A 146 -0.28 -16.00 -8.16
CA GLU A 146 -0.26 -16.47 -9.53
C GLU A 146 -0.04 -15.31 -10.51
N LYS A 147 0.69 -15.59 -11.58
CA LYS A 147 0.90 -14.66 -12.69
C LYS A 147 1.02 -15.44 -13.99
N TYR A 148 0.24 -15.07 -14.99
CA TYR A 148 0.42 -15.58 -16.34
C TYR A 148 1.68 -14.97 -16.99
N VAL A 149 2.50 -15.81 -17.61
CA VAL A 149 3.79 -15.43 -18.21
C VAL A 149 3.78 -15.85 -19.68
N GLU A 150 4.04 -14.88 -20.55
CA GLU A 150 4.36 -15.12 -21.96
C GLU A 150 5.82 -14.78 -22.22
N VAL A 151 6.58 -15.74 -22.75
CA VAL A 151 7.94 -15.51 -23.19
C VAL A 151 7.94 -15.40 -24.71
N ARG A 152 8.25 -14.20 -25.21
CA ARG A 152 8.40 -13.92 -26.65
C ARG A 152 9.87 -13.66 -26.98
N ALA A 153 10.28 -14.04 -28.19
CA ALA A 153 11.61 -13.79 -28.70
C ALA A 153 11.87 -12.29 -28.81
N LYS A 154 12.92 -11.78 -28.14
CA LYS A 154 13.30 -10.37 -28.16
C LYS A 154 14.22 -9.99 -29.33
N ALA A 155 14.68 -10.99 -30.08
CA ALA A 155 15.54 -10.85 -31.25
C ALA A 155 15.21 -11.98 -32.23
N SER A 156 15.57 -11.79 -33.50
CA SER A 156 15.55 -12.86 -34.49
C SER A 156 16.90 -13.59 -34.50
N GLY A 157 16.90 -14.89 -34.75
CA GLY A 157 18.13 -15.66 -34.89
C GLY A 157 17.99 -17.11 -34.48
N GLN A 158 19.11 -17.85 -34.58
CA GLN A 158 19.17 -19.23 -34.13
C GLN A 158 19.11 -19.31 -32.62
N MET A 159 18.28 -20.22 -32.12
CA MET A 159 18.12 -20.45 -30.71
C MET A 159 19.26 -21.33 -30.17
N GLN A 160 19.83 -20.96 -29.02
CA GLN A 160 20.85 -21.72 -28.32
C GLN A 160 20.53 -21.80 -26.83
N VAL A 161 20.67 -22.98 -26.22
CA VAL A 161 20.54 -23.13 -24.77
C VAL A 161 21.91 -22.87 -24.14
N VAL A 162 21.98 -21.86 -23.28
CA VAL A 162 23.25 -21.38 -22.69
C VAL A 162 23.44 -21.85 -21.26
N GLY A 163 22.37 -22.30 -20.61
CA GLY A 163 22.46 -22.84 -19.26
C GLY A 163 21.11 -23.11 -18.62
N VAL A 164 21.16 -23.55 -17.37
CA VAL A 164 19.98 -23.80 -16.54
C VAL A 164 20.18 -23.09 -15.20
N LYS A 165 19.15 -22.41 -14.73
CA LYS A 165 19.01 -21.98 -13.34
C LYS A 165 18.24 -23.04 -12.57
N GLU A 166 18.96 -23.85 -11.79
CA GLU A 166 18.37 -24.94 -11.01
C GLU A 166 17.43 -24.41 -9.91
N ASP A 167 17.79 -23.30 -9.26
CA ASP A 167 16.98 -22.68 -8.19
C ASP A 167 15.54 -22.32 -8.61
N THR A 168 15.37 -21.92 -9.88
CA THR A 168 14.07 -21.50 -10.43
C THR A 168 13.50 -22.51 -11.42
N GLY A 169 14.20 -23.61 -11.72
CA GLY A 169 13.79 -24.56 -12.75
C GLY A 169 13.68 -23.94 -14.15
N GLU A 170 14.44 -22.87 -14.43
CA GLU A 170 14.41 -22.15 -15.70
C GLU A 170 15.62 -22.53 -16.56
N PHE A 171 15.42 -22.79 -17.85
CA PHE A 171 16.51 -22.91 -18.81
C PHE A 171 16.68 -21.58 -19.58
N LEU A 172 17.92 -21.23 -19.87
CA LEU A 172 18.30 -19.96 -20.46
C LEU A 172 18.50 -20.13 -21.95
N VAL A 173 17.63 -19.50 -22.71
CA VAL A 173 17.64 -19.54 -24.17
C VAL A 173 18.18 -18.24 -24.72
N GLN A 174 19.30 -18.31 -25.43
CA GLN A 174 19.87 -17.19 -26.16
C GLN A 174 19.37 -17.16 -27.59
N ILE A 175 18.92 -15.99 -28.03
CA ILE A 175 18.59 -15.69 -29.41
C ILE A 175 19.32 -14.39 -29.75
N GLY A 176 20.27 -14.45 -30.68
CA GLY A 176 21.21 -13.36 -30.93
C GLY A 176 22.02 -13.03 -29.67
N HIS A 177 21.93 -11.79 -29.19
CA HIS A 177 22.61 -11.33 -27.95
C HIS A 177 21.68 -11.24 -26.73
N LYS A 178 20.46 -11.79 -26.80
CA LYS A 178 19.47 -11.68 -25.72
C LYS A 178 19.14 -13.04 -25.11
N ILE A 179 19.12 -13.08 -23.78
CA ILE A 179 18.76 -14.27 -22.99
C ILE A 179 17.28 -14.22 -22.59
N HIS A 180 16.63 -15.37 -22.70
CA HIS A 180 15.22 -15.60 -22.40
C HIS A 180 15.14 -16.75 -21.40
N PRO A 181 14.82 -16.48 -20.11
CA PRO A 181 14.56 -17.55 -19.16
C PRO A 181 13.20 -18.17 -19.45
N ILE A 182 13.16 -19.49 -19.60
CA ILE A 182 11.93 -20.27 -19.82
C ILE A 182 11.83 -21.34 -18.73
N HIS A 183 10.69 -21.41 -18.05
CA HIS A 183 10.46 -22.42 -17.01
C HIS A 183 10.29 -23.81 -17.63
N ARG A 184 10.88 -24.85 -17.03
CA ARG A 184 10.85 -26.24 -17.55
C ARG A 184 9.44 -26.80 -17.78
N HIS A 185 8.49 -26.42 -16.94
CA HIS A 185 7.09 -26.85 -17.02
C HIS A 185 6.18 -25.87 -17.80
N ALA A 186 6.73 -24.88 -18.49
CA ALA A 186 5.94 -24.02 -19.37
C ALA A 186 5.56 -24.77 -20.65
N LYS A 187 4.44 -24.38 -21.26
CA LYS A 187 4.06 -24.86 -22.59
C LYS A 187 4.98 -24.24 -23.62
N LEU A 188 5.78 -25.06 -24.29
CA LEU A 188 6.72 -24.62 -25.33
C LEU A 188 6.05 -24.60 -26.70
N TYR A 189 6.38 -23.59 -27.51
CA TYR A 189 5.92 -23.44 -28.90
C TYR A 189 7.04 -23.71 -29.91
N PHE A 190 8.13 -24.33 -29.46
CA PHE A 190 9.26 -24.77 -30.28
C PHE A 190 9.69 -26.16 -29.81
N ASP A 191 10.40 -26.88 -30.68
CA ASP A 191 10.98 -28.18 -30.34
C ASP A 191 12.28 -27.97 -29.54
N PRO A 192 12.36 -28.42 -28.27
CA PRO A 192 13.57 -28.27 -27.47
C PRO A 192 14.74 -29.14 -27.96
N TYR A 193 14.49 -30.18 -28.76
CA TYR A 193 15.53 -31.05 -29.31
C TYR A 193 16.06 -30.54 -30.66
N ASN A 194 15.27 -29.73 -31.36
CA ASN A 194 15.62 -29.15 -32.65
C ASN A 194 15.35 -27.64 -32.64
N LEU A 195 16.28 -26.89 -32.04
CA LEU A 195 16.16 -25.46 -31.78
C LEU A 195 16.04 -24.67 -33.09
N PRO A 196 14.85 -24.09 -33.40
CA PRO A 196 14.63 -23.42 -34.67
C PRO A 196 15.28 -22.04 -34.73
N VAL A 197 15.35 -21.49 -35.94
CA VAL A 197 15.52 -20.05 -36.13
C VAL A 197 14.17 -19.40 -35.82
N VAL A 198 14.18 -18.39 -34.95
CA VAL A 198 12.97 -17.69 -34.54
C VAL A 198 13.02 -16.22 -34.95
N GLU A 199 11.84 -15.65 -35.16
CA GLU A 199 11.68 -14.23 -35.45
C GLU A 199 11.41 -13.42 -34.17
N GLN A 200 11.84 -12.15 -34.16
CA GLN A 200 11.50 -11.24 -33.09
C GLN A 200 9.98 -11.12 -32.91
N GLY A 201 9.51 -11.32 -31.68
CA GLY A 201 8.09 -11.30 -31.31
C GLY A 201 7.42 -12.68 -31.30
N GLN A 202 8.06 -13.70 -31.87
CA GLN A 202 7.54 -15.07 -31.87
C GLN A 202 7.35 -15.59 -30.45
N LEU A 203 6.21 -16.24 -30.21
CA LEU A 203 5.89 -16.84 -28.92
C LEU A 203 6.75 -18.09 -28.72
N LEU A 204 7.49 -18.13 -27.60
CA LEU A 204 8.38 -19.24 -27.27
C LEU A 204 7.76 -20.15 -26.22
N ALA A 205 7.18 -19.56 -25.17
CA ALA A 205 6.56 -20.31 -24.10
C ALA A 205 5.43 -19.53 -23.40
N THR A 206 4.45 -20.26 -22.89
CA THR A 206 3.38 -19.71 -22.03
C THR A 206 3.16 -20.56 -20.79
N GLY A 207 2.54 -19.96 -19.78
CA GLY A 207 1.88 -20.69 -18.71
C GLY A 207 1.62 -19.79 -17.51
N ARG A 208 0.96 -20.35 -16.51
CA ARG A 208 0.64 -19.64 -15.27
C ARG A 208 1.63 -20.04 -14.18
N ARG A 209 2.45 -19.07 -13.77
CA ARG A 209 3.42 -19.23 -12.70
C ARG A 209 2.75 -18.99 -11.37
N ARG A 210 2.79 -19.98 -10.47
CA ARG A 210 2.36 -19.86 -9.08
C ARG A 210 3.59 -19.81 -8.18
N VAL A 211 3.60 -18.88 -7.24
CA VAL A 211 4.71 -18.69 -6.29
C VAL A 211 4.23 -19.06 -4.88
N GLY A 212 4.49 -20.29 -4.47
CA GLY A 212 4.04 -20.89 -3.20
C GLY A 212 2.64 -21.49 -3.28
N ASP A 213 2.33 -22.39 -2.35
CA ASP A 213 0.98 -22.91 -2.12
C ASP A 213 0.10 -21.89 -1.39
#